data_AF-A0A1E7FFX7-F1
#
_entry.id   AF-A0A1E7FFX7-F1
#
_cell.length_a   1.000
_cell.length_b   1.000
_cell.length_c   1.000
_cell.angle_alpha   90.00
_cell.angle_beta   90.00
_cell.angle_gamma   90.00
#
_symmetry.space_group_name_H-M   'P 1'
#
loop_
_entity.id
_entity.type
_entity.pdbx_description
1 polymer ?
#
loop_
_entity_poly.entity_id
_entity_poly.type
_entity_poly.pdbx_seq_one_letter_code
_entity_poly.pdbx_strand_id
1 'polypeptide(L)'
;MSSARTKSESEAENPRKIQERKDLTLLMLATEFRNIAAEEDRKRKEEDEKQQHTSGDVYLENREKMIDMAFDRLVEIEIDNKSTMQLRYSLQTLLEEQVEEYSSLFGSIDEELLLLEQVPSTAADDLAGANSTTSQIDSYLEEILRLELERTIDDLSNTKRSKAPKGSDPKEFLKLKRGAIETILNCEGEQNNYDEDSKTTFTTASGEKNNNEKEKISWTKDDEFGYHLSVDEEKNRLMRYYQSINLCRSAKMRDNVGYSVIALRSSIPGAGRGVYVDGYARAGSILAFQPGKVWAKENLVNLSIDEERDLERNDTYQMSLRPDDYMVDSRSSPYTVLTDENSNLMALGHIVNHPTPSNGPNCRSAMFNFTQKMEIDSSTTLKRYIPNTYARPRNKTLMDSLWDRDVIEMHSLVLVATRDICNEEIFYDYRLASSHLPQWYDPVNDTSFVADPTDIDKYESDDEADDDNEQEKKTINTSDN
;
A
#
# COMPACT_ATOMS: atom_id res chain seq x y z
N MET A 1 26.29 43.75 25.21
CA MET A 1 26.62 42.35 24.93
C MET A 1 25.37 41.67 24.39
N SER A 2 25.15 41.82 23.09
CA SER A 2 24.13 41.12 22.32
C SER A 2 24.89 40.12 21.46
N SER A 3 24.76 38.83 21.78
CA SER A 3 25.35 37.76 20.99
C SER A 3 24.38 37.43 19.87
N ALA A 4 24.58 38.08 18.73
CA ALA A 4 24.00 37.66 17.47
C ALA A 4 24.51 36.24 17.17
N ARG A 5 23.63 35.26 17.33
CA ARG A 5 23.80 33.92 16.76
C ARG A 5 23.80 34.09 15.25
N THR A 6 24.97 34.24 14.66
CA THR A 6 25.18 34.02 13.23
C THR A 6 24.89 32.55 12.96
N LYS A 7 23.68 32.26 12.45
CA LYS A 7 23.43 31.04 11.67
C LYS A 7 24.46 31.06 10.54
N SER A 8 25.50 30.25 10.65
CA SER A 8 26.39 29.99 9.53
C SER A 8 25.61 29.15 8.52
N GLU A 9 24.96 29.84 7.59
CA GLU A 9 24.62 29.32 6.27
C GLU A 9 25.90 28.81 5.59
N SER A 10 25.87 27.56 5.12
CA SER A 10 26.55 27.03 3.92
C SER A 10 27.04 25.57 4.02
N GLU A 11 26.45 24.73 4.86
CA GLU A 11 26.33 23.32 4.47
C GLU A 11 25.13 23.26 3.52
N ALA A 12 25.36 23.14 2.21
CA ALA A 12 24.31 22.77 1.28
C ALA A 12 23.62 21.53 1.87
N GLU A 13 22.38 21.68 2.33
CA GLU A 13 21.67 20.60 3.02
C GLU A 13 21.77 19.34 2.16
N ASN A 14 22.19 18.24 2.77
CA ASN A 14 22.31 16.95 2.11
C ASN A 14 21.01 16.71 1.30
N PRO A 15 21.08 16.51 -0.04
CA PRO A 15 19.90 16.39 -0.89
C PRO A 15 18.88 15.36 -0.38
N ARG A 16 19.36 14.30 0.29
CA ARG A 16 18.51 13.29 0.93
C ARG A 16 17.67 13.86 2.07
N LYS A 17 18.22 14.75 2.89
CA LYS A 17 17.50 15.40 3.99
C LYS A 17 16.44 16.38 3.47
N ILE A 18 16.77 17.12 2.40
CA ILE A 18 15.82 18.01 1.73
C ILE A 18 14.64 17.19 1.18
N GLN A 19 14.95 16.10 0.48
CA GLN A 19 13.90 15.24 -0.08
C GLN A 19 13.05 14.60 1.00
N GLU A 20 13.65 14.10 2.07
CA GLU A 20 12.91 13.55 3.22
C GLU A 20 11.96 14.60 3.83
N ARG A 21 12.42 15.84 4.02
CA ARG A 21 11.55 16.91 4.54
C ARG A 21 10.37 17.19 3.62
N LYS A 22 10.58 17.18 2.30
CA LYS A 22 9.50 17.34 1.31
C LYS A 22 8.50 16.19 1.40
N ASP A 23 8.98 14.95 1.51
CA ASP A 23 8.12 13.77 1.63
C ASP A 23 7.28 13.83 2.90
N LEU A 24 7.89 14.14 4.05
CA LEU A 24 7.20 14.26 5.33
C LEU A 24 6.12 15.34 5.27
N THR A 25 6.42 16.50 4.68
CA THR A 25 5.47 17.61 4.53
C THR A 25 4.28 17.19 3.65
N LEU A 26 4.55 16.55 2.51
CA LEU A 26 3.51 16.03 1.62
C LEU A 26 2.63 14.99 2.31
N LEU A 27 3.23 14.04 3.02
CA LEU A 27 2.50 12.99 3.71
C LEU A 27 1.68 13.53 4.88
N MET A 28 2.17 14.53 5.60
CA MET A 28 1.40 15.22 6.64
C MET A 28 0.18 15.93 6.04
N LEU A 29 0.36 16.66 4.93
CA LEU A 29 -0.75 17.33 4.23
C LEU A 29 -1.80 16.31 3.77
N ALA A 30 -1.36 15.23 3.12
CA ALA A 30 -2.24 14.18 2.65
C ALA A 30 -3.01 13.51 3.80
N THR A 31 -2.35 13.27 4.93
CA THR A 31 -2.99 12.63 6.11
C THR A 31 -3.98 13.56 6.81
N GLU A 32 -3.67 14.85 6.95
CA GLU A 32 -4.64 15.82 7.47
C GLU A 32 -5.85 15.97 6.55
N PHE A 33 -5.63 16.04 5.24
CA PHE A 33 -6.71 16.04 4.25
C PHE A 33 -7.62 14.81 4.41
N ARG A 34 -7.04 13.61 4.57
CA ARG A 34 -7.81 12.38 4.86
C ARG A 34 -8.66 12.53 6.11
N ASN A 35 -8.07 13.02 7.20
CA ASN A 35 -8.75 13.12 8.49
C ASN A 35 -9.92 14.11 8.44
N ILE A 36 -9.75 15.24 7.75
CA ILE A 36 -10.83 16.20 7.51
C ILE A 36 -11.92 15.58 6.65
N ALA A 37 -11.55 14.88 5.56
CA ALA A 37 -12.53 14.20 4.71
C ALA A 37 -13.32 13.13 5.47
N ALA A 38 -12.66 12.37 6.36
CA ALA A 38 -13.33 11.38 7.21
C ALA A 38 -14.26 12.03 8.25
N GLU A 39 -13.90 13.21 8.79
CA GLU A 39 -14.77 13.99 9.66
C GLU A 39 -16.03 14.47 8.92
N GLU A 40 -15.87 15.01 7.71
CA GLU A 40 -16.98 15.48 6.90
C GLU A 40 -17.90 14.34 6.44
N ASP A 41 -17.36 13.17 6.09
CA ASP A 41 -18.18 11.99 5.78
C ASP A 41 -19.01 11.54 6.99
N ARG A 42 -18.45 11.58 8.20
CA ARG A 42 -19.20 11.26 9.42
C ARG A 42 -20.34 12.23 9.65
N LYS A 43 -20.09 13.53 9.52
CA LYS A 43 -21.13 14.57 9.62
C LYS A 43 -22.24 14.34 8.59
N ARG A 44 -21.87 14.05 7.34
CA ARG A 44 -22.85 13.75 6.27
C ARG A 44 -23.69 12.52 6.58
N LYS A 45 -23.09 11.42 7.04
CA LYS A 45 -23.84 10.23 7.46
C LYS A 45 -24.85 10.56 8.57
N GLU A 46 -24.44 11.35 9.56
CA GLU A 46 -25.34 11.80 10.64
C GLU A 46 -26.45 12.76 10.16
N GLU A 47 -26.23 13.48 9.06
CA GLU A 47 -27.21 14.38 8.43
C GLU A 47 -28.17 13.63 7.52
N ASP A 48 -27.70 12.68 6.71
CA ASP A 48 -28.50 11.83 5.83
C ASP A 48 -29.46 10.93 6.65
N GLU A 49 -29.03 10.47 7.83
CA GLU A 49 -29.92 9.80 8.78
C GLU A 49 -31.05 10.70 9.27
N LYS A 50 -30.85 12.04 9.26
CA LYS A 50 -31.83 13.04 9.71
C LYS A 50 -32.64 13.65 8.57
N GLN A 51 -32.13 13.66 7.34
CA GLN A 51 -32.72 14.34 6.19
C GLN A 51 -32.72 13.42 4.96
N GLN A 52 -33.91 13.18 4.37
CA GLN A 52 -34.00 12.45 3.12
C GLN A 52 -33.52 13.33 1.95
N HIS A 53 -32.41 12.92 1.34
CA HIS A 53 -31.86 13.34 0.04
C HIS A 53 -31.19 14.72 -0.05
N THR A 54 -29.86 14.71 -0.02
CA THR A 54 -29.04 15.63 -0.82
C THR A 54 -28.15 14.85 -1.81
N SER A 55 -27.85 15.43 -2.97
CA SER A 55 -27.20 14.75 -4.10
C SER A 55 -25.66 14.74 -3.99
N GLY A 56 -25.01 13.76 -4.62
CA GLY A 56 -23.58 13.44 -4.45
C GLY A 56 -22.53 14.40 -5.04
N ASP A 57 -22.90 15.54 -5.65
CA ASP A 57 -21.90 16.46 -6.23
C ASP A 57 -21.18 17.33 -5.17
N VAL A 58 -21.71 17.40 -3.94
CA VAL A 58 -21.18 18.23 -2.85
C VAL A 58 -19.77 17.80 -2.39
N TYR A 59 -19.31 16.59 -2.70
CA TYR A 59 -17.95 16.16 -2.32
C TYR A 59 -16.84 16.90 -3.07
N LEU A 60 -17.01 17.13 -4.38
CA LEU A 60 -15.97 17.77 -5.19
C LEU A 60 -15.83 19.26 -4.84
N GLU A 61 -16.95 19.96 -4.64
CA GLU A 61 -16.94 21.37 -4.20
C GLU A 61 -16.31 21.52 -2.81
N ASN A 62 -16.53 20.55 -1.91
CA ASN A 62 -15.91 20.57 -0.59
C ASN A 62 -14.42 20.19 -0.63
N ARG A 63 -13.89 19.63 -1.72
CA ARG A 63 -12.52 19.12 -1.77
C ARG A 63 -11.48 20.23 -1.61
N GLU A 64 -11.65 21.34 -2.33
CA GLU A 64 -10.75 22.50 -2.25
C GLU A 64 -10.75 23.08 -0.83
N LYS A 65 -11.94 23.25 -0.25
CA LYS A 65 -12.10 23.68 1.13
C LYS A 65 -11.40 22.74 2.13
N MET A 66 -11.50 21.42 1.93
CA MET A 66 -10.81 20.45 2.79
C MET A 66 -9.28 20.52 2.65
N ILE A 67 -8.77 20.82 1.46
CA ILE A 67 -7.34 21.06 1.22
C ILE A 67 -6.90 22.33 1.97
N ASP A 68 -7.66 23.42 1.86
CA ASP A 68 -7.37 24.66 2.58
C ASP A 68 -7.35 24.45 4.09
N MET A 69 -8.35 23.74 4.63
CA MET A 69 -8.40 23.38 6.04
C MET A 69 -7.21 22.50 6.47
N ALA A 70 -6.73 21.60 5.60
CA ALA A 70 -5.55 20.80 5.87
C ALA A 70 -4.30 21.68 5.93
N PHE A 71 -4.15 22.63 5.00
CA PHE A 71 -3.08 23.63 5.04
C PHE A 71 -3.13 24.47 6.31
N ASP A 72 -4.30 24.94 6.72
CA ASP A 72 -4.48 25.72 7.94
C ASP A 72 -4.01 24.92 9.17
N ARG A 73 -4.38 23.63 9.28
CA ARG A 73 -3.88 22.75 10.36
C ARG A 73 -2.36 22.61 10.34
N LEU A 74 -1.74 22.53 9.16
CA LEU A 74 -0.28 22.48 9.04
C LEU A 74 0.41 23.80 9.45
N VAL A 75 -0.23 24.94 9.16
CA VAL A 75 0.23 26.26 9.60
C VAL A 75 0.11 26.38 11.12
N GLU A 76 -1.00 25.93 11.71
CA GLU A 76 -1.22 25.96 13.17
C GLU A 76 -0.17 25.16 13.95
N ILE A 77 0.31 24.03 13.41
CA ILE A 77 1.39 23.25 14.04
C ILE A 77 2.79 23.81 13.75
N GLU A 78 2.89 24.93 13.05
CA GLU A 78 4.12 25.59 12.61
C GLU A 78 5.07 24.64 11.87
N ILE A 79 4.57 23.96 10.83
CA ILE A 79 5.32 22.91 10.12
C ILE A 79 6.71 23.39 9.62
N ASP A 80 6.81 24.65 9.19
CA ASP A 80 8.06 25.27 8.72
C ASP A 80 9.12 25.41 9.83
N ASN A 81 8.68 25.55 11.09
CA ASN A 81 9.56 25.68 12.24
C ASN A 81 9.99 24.31 12.82
N LYS A 82 9.31 23.22 12.43
CA LYS A 82 9.65 21.87 12.90
C LYS A 82 10.94 21.37 12.27
N SER A 83 11.81 20.78 13.07
CA SER A 83 12.91 19.94 12.60
C SER A 83 12.39 18.66 11.91
N THR A 84 13.21 17.99 11.09
CA THR A 84 12.84 16.71 10.46
C THR A 84 12.43 15.65 11.50
N MET A 85 13.08 15.62 12.66
CA MET A 85 12.70 14.74 13.78
C MET A 85 11.27 15.05 14.28
N GLN A 86 10.94 16.32 14.47
CA GLN A 86 9.60 16.72 14.90
C GLN A 86 8.54 16.42 13.84
N LEU A 87 8.86 16.58 12.56
CA LEU A 87 7.98 16.18 11.46
C LEU A 87 7.68 14.68 11.48
N ARG A 88 8.70 13.84 11.69
CA ARG A 88 8.52 12.39 11.84
C ARG A 88 7.57 12.05 12.98
N TYR A 89 7.74 12.68 14.15
CA TYR A 89 6.82 12.46 15.28
C TYR A 89 5.40 12.96 15.01
N SER A 90 5.24 14.10 14.33
CA SER A 90 3.92 14.59 13.95
C SER A 90 3.23 13.64 12.98
N LEU A 91 3.92 13.19 11.92
CA LEU A 91 3.37 12.20 10.98
C LEU A 91 3.03 10.88 11.68
N GLN A 92 3.92 10.38 12.54
CA GLN A 92 3.69 9.19 13.35
C GLN A 92 2.37 9.27 14.13
N THR A 93 2.11 10.38 14.84
CA THR A 93 0.85 10.58 15.58
C THR A 93 -0.37 10.57 14.67
N LEU A 94 -0.28 11.14 13.46
CA LEU A 94 -1.40 11.13 12.50
C LEU A 94 -1.69 9.73 11.93
N LEU A 95 -0.67 8.87 11.85
CA LEU A 95 -0.79 7.52 11.33
C LEU A 95 -1.23 6.50 12.40
N GLU A 96 -0.99 6.77 13.69
CA GLU A 96 -1.33 5.86 14.80
C GLU A 96 -2.80 5.46 14.83
N GLU A 97 -3.71 6.43 14.65
CA GLU A 97 -5.16 6.18 14.63
C GLU A 97 -5.54 5.18 13.53
N GLN A 98 -4.93 5.28 12.34
CA GLN A 98 -5.17 4.34 11.24
C GLN A 98 -4.66 2.93 11.59
N VAL A 99 -3.50 2.83 12.23
CA VAL A 99 -2.92 1.53 12.59
C VAL A 99 -3.74 0.82 13.66
N GLU A 100 -4.25 1.56 14.64
CA GLU A 100 -5.15 1.04 15.67
C GLU A 100 -6.48 0.56 15.07
N GLU A 101 -7.09 1.38 14.21
CA GLU A 101 -8.31 1.02 13.46
C GLU A 101 -8.10 -0.26 12.65
N TYR A 102 -7.02 -0.32 11.85
CA TYR A 102 -6.76 -1.47 10.97
C TYR A 102 -6.45 -2.73 11.76
N SER A 103 -5.70 -2.63 12.87
CA SER A 103 -5.36 -3.79 13.69
C SER A 103 -6.58 -4.37 14.42
N SER A 104 -7.49 -3.50 14.88
CA SER A 104 -8.77 -3.95 15.43
C SER A 104 -9.61 -4.65 14.37
N LEU A 105 -9.66 -4.09 13.16
CA LEU A 105 -10.43 -4.65 12.05
C LEU A 105 -9.84 -5.98 11.55
N PHE A 106 -8.52 -6.10 11.47
CA PHE A 106 -7.87 -7.37 11.15
C PHE A 106 -8.26 -8.46 12.14
N GLY A 107 -8.29 -8.14 13.44
CA GLY A 107 -8.77 -9.04 14.48
C GLY A 107 -10.21 -9.50 14.23
N SER A 108 -11.13 -8.57 13.95
CA SER A 108 -12.52 -8.90 13.66
C SER A 108 -12.71 -9.70 12.37
N ILE A 109 -11.98 -9.38 11.30
CA ILE A 109 -12.03 -10.10 10.02
C ILE A 109 -11.47 -11.51 10.21
N ASP A 110 -10.37 -11.63 10.94
CA ASP A 110 -9.80 -12.93 11.27
C ASP A 110 -10.77 -13.73 12.14
N GLU A 111 -11.40 -13.17 13.16
CA GLU A 111 -12.41 -13.89 13.95
C GLU A 111 -13.62 -14.33 13.11
N GLU A 112 -14.00 -13.55 12.09
CA GLU A 112 -15.10 -13.86 11.18
C GLU A 112 -14.72 -14.96 10.16
N LEU A 113 -13.58 -14.82 9.50
CA LEU A 113 -13.12 -15.75 8.45
C LEU A 113 -12.46 -16.99 9.03
N LEU A 114 -11.70 -16.80 10.10
CA LEU A 114 -11.15 -17.82 10.97
C LEU A 114 -12.04 -17.85 12.21
N LEU A 115 -13.16 -18.57 12.15
CA LEU A 115 -13.63 -19.29 13.33
C LEU A 115 -12.51 -20.27 13.76
N LEU A 116 -11.47 -19.69 14.38
CA LEU A 116 -10.19 -20.22 14.74
C LEU A 116 -10.43 -21.48 15.57
N GLU A 117 -9.90 -22.58 15.09
CA GLU A 117 -9.24 -23.57 15.95
C GLU A 117 -9.93 -23.83 17.29
N GLN A 118 -11.21 -24.22 17.29
CA GLN A 118 -11.65 -25.14 18.34
C GLN A 118 -10.99 -26.48 18.07
N VAL A 119 -9.69 -26.53 18.35
CA VAL A 119 -8.91 -27.70 18.68
C VAL A 119 -9.77 -28.51 19.65
N PRO A 120 -10.18 -29.74 19.30
CA PRO A 120 -10.55 -30.71 20.31
C PRO A 120 -9.29 -30.92 21.16
N SER A 121 -9.19 -30.17 22.25
CA SER A 121 -8.16 -30.39 23.23
C SER A 121 -8.37 -31.81 23.75
N THR A 122 -7.45 -32.70 23.39
CA THR A 122 -7.09 -33.95 24.11
C THR A 122 -7.93 -35.22 23.93
N ALA A 123 -8.65 -35.43 22.83
CA ALA A 123 -9.19 -36.77 22.49
C ALA A 123 -8.61 -37.28 21.17
N ALA A 124 -7.63 -38.17 21.25
CA ALA A 124 -6.82 -38.68 20.14
C ALA A 124 -7.55 -39.64 19.17
N ASP A 125 -8.88 -39.70 19.14
CA ASP A 125 -9.61 -40.77 18.44
C ASP A 125 -10.56 -40.35 17.30
N ASP A 126 -10.80 -39.06 17.03
CA ASP A 126 -11.79 -38.64 16.01
C ASP A 126 -11.17 -37.92 14.80
N LEU A 127 -10.43 -38.65 13.95
CA LEU A 127 -10.01 -38.19 12.61
C LEU A 127 -11.19 -37.85 11.67
N ALA A 128 -12.40 -38.33 11.97
CA ALA A 128 -13.59 -38.05 11.16
C ALA A 128 -14.11 -36.62 11.30
N GLY A 129 -13.83 -35.93 12.42
CA GLY A 129 -14.31 -34.57 12.68
C GLY A 129 -13.57 -33.47 11.90
N ALA A 130 -12.26 -33.66 11.67
CA ALA A 130 -11.42 -32.66 10.99
C ALA A 130 -11.85 -32.40 9.53
N ASN A 131 -12.30 -33.45 8.83
CA ASN A 131 -12.73 -33.32 7.43
C ASN A 131 -14.05 -32.52 7.27
N SER A 132 -14.92 -32.50 8.29
CA SER A 132 -16.18 -31.76 8.24
C SER A 132 -15.97 -30.26 8.40
N THR A 133 -15.04 -29.83 9.26
CA THR A 133 -14.78 -28.42 9.53
C THR A 133 -14.12 -27.73 8.35
N THR A 134 -13.13 -28.38 7.72
CA THR A 134 -12.46 -27.83 6.54
C THR A 134 -13.44 -27.58 5.40
N SER A 135 -14.37 -28.52 5.16
CA SER A 135 -15.40 -28.36 4.11
C SER A 135 -16.34 -27.19 4.35
N GLN A 136 -16.64 -26.84 5.60
CA GLN A 136 -17.49 -25.67 5.92
C GLN A 136 -16.75 -24.36 5.67
N ILE A 137 -15.46 -24.29 6.04
CA ILE A 137 -14.61 -23.13 5.79
C ILE A 137 -14.48 -22.90 4.28
N ASP A 138 -14.17 -23.96 3.53
CA ASP A 138 -14.02 -23.87 2.08
C ASP A 138 -15.32 -23.38 1.42
N SER A 139 -16.49 -23.89 1.83
CA SER A 139 -17.79 -23.43 1.35
C SER A 139 -18.07 -21.96 1.67
N TYR A 140 -17.64 -21.46 2.83
CA TYR A 140 -17.84 -20.06 3.22
C TYR A 140 -16.91 -19.12 2.44
N LEU A 141 -15.64 -19.49 2.28
CA LEU A 141 -14.70 -18.76 1.43
C LEU A 141 -15.19 -18.71 -0.02
N GLU A 142 -15.71 -19.82 -0.54
CA GLU A 142 -16.28 -19.89 -1.88
C GLU A 142 -17.48 -18.93 -2.05
N GLU A 143 -18.37 -18.85 -1.06
CA GLU A 143 -19.51 -17.92 -1.08
C GLU A 143 -19.04 -16.46 -1.16
N ILE A 144 -18.06 -16.07 -0.34
CA ILE A 144 -17.47 -14.73 -0.37
C ILE A 144 -16.85 -14.44 -1.75
N LEU A 145 -16.08 -15.39 -2.29
CA LEU A 145 -15.44 -15.25 -3.59
C LEU A 145 -16.45 -15.13 -4.75
N ARG A 146 -17.58 -15.85 -4.69
CA ARG A 146 -18.64 -15.74 -5.70
C ARG A 146 -19.34 -14.37 -5.65
N LEU A 147 -19.65 -13.87 -4.45
CA LEU A 147 -20.19 -12.51 -4.29
C LEU A 147 -19.19 -11.46 -4.81
N GLU A 148 -17.90 -11.67 -4.52
CA GLU A 148 -16.84 -10.78 -4.99
C GLU A 148 -16.68 -10.82 -6.51
N LEU A 149 -16.84 -11.99 -7.12
CA LEU A 149 -16.83 -12.15 -8.58
C LEU A 149 -18.00 -11.40 -9.23
N GLU A 150 -19.22 -11.54 -8.69
CA GLU A 150 -20.41 -10.83 -9.16
C GLU A 150 -20.21 -9.31 -9.09
N ARG A 151 -19.75 -8.81 -7.93
CA ARG A 151 -19.42 -7.39 -7.75
C ARG A 151 -18.38 -6.90 -8.76
N THR A 152 -17.32 -7.69 -8.97
CA THR A 152 -16.26 -7.33 -9.93
C THR A 152 -16.80 -7.28 -11.37
N ILE A 153 -17.71 -8.19 -11.74
CA ILE A 153 -18.37 -8.19 -13.06
C ILE A 153 -19.26 -6.94 -13.23
N ASP A 154 -20.02 -6.61 -12.20
CA ASP A 154 -20.89 -5.43 -12.19
C ASP A 154 -20.07 -4.14 -12.31
N ASP A 155 -19.00 -4.00 -11.52
CA ASP A 155 -18.10 -2.84 -11.58
C ASP A 155 -17.41 -2.72 -12.94
N LEU A 156 -17.03 -3.85 -13.56
CA LEU A 156 -16.44 -3.89 -14.89
C LEU A 156 -17.44 -3.43 -15.98
N SER A 157 -18.72 -3.78 -15.82
CA SER A 157 -19.79 -3.33 -16.72
C SER A 157 -20.07 -1.82 -16.60
N ASN A 158 -19.89 -1.29 -15.39
CA ASN A 158 -20.18 0.10 -15.04
C ASN A 158 -18.98 1.04 -15.15
N THR A 159 -17.76 0.55 -15.42
CA THR A 159 -16.52 1.35 -15.41
C THR A 159 -16.56 2.55 -16.36
N LYS A 160 -17.37 2.52 -17.43
CA LYS A 160 -17.56 3.68 -18.32
C LYS A 160 -18.15 4.91 -17.63
N ARG A 161 -18.74 4.75 -16.45
CA ARG A 161 -19.42 5.80 -15.68
C ARG A 161 -18.59 6.33 -14.50
N SER A 162 -17.51 5.65 -14.09
CA SER A 162 -16.76 6.08 -12.91
C SER A 162 -15.83 7.24 -13.23
N LYS A 163 -15.91 8.31 -12.43
CA LYS A 163 -14.90 9.38 -12.37
C LYS A 163 -13.69 8.84 -11.60
N ALA A 164 -12.95 7.90 -12.19
CA ALA A 164 -11.73 7.41 -11.57
C ALA A 164 -10.71 8.56 -11.42
N PRO A 165 -9.87 8.58 -10.37
CA PRO A 165 -8.78 9.53 -10.24
C PRO A 165 -7.87 9.50 -11.48
N LYS A 166 -7.26 10.65 -11.80
CA LYS A 166 -6.31 10.76 -12.91
C LYS A 166 -5.15 9.77 -12.71
N GLY A 167 -4.90 8.93 -13.71
CA GLY A 167 -3.84 7.92 -13.67
C GLY A 167 -4.31 6.51 -13.30
N SER A 168 -5.54 6.35 -12.78
CA SER A 168 -6.09 5.03 -12.51
C SER A 168 -6.68 4.39 -13.78
N ASP A 169 -6.42 3.10 -14.01
CA ASP A 169 -7.15 2.26 -14.98
C ASP A 169 -7.91 1.14 -14.26
N PRO A 170 -9.09 1.45 -13.68
CA PRO A 170 -9.88 0.47 -12.95
C PRO A 170 -10.26 -0.74 -13.81
N LYS A 171 -10.33 -0.58 -15.14
CA LYS A 171 -10.81 -1.64 -16.03
C LYS A 171 -9.79 -2.78 -16.12
N GLU A 172 -8.51 -2.45 -16.25
CA GLU A 172 -7.46 -3.47 -16.29
C GLU A 172 -7.30 -4.18 -14.94
N PHE A 173 -7.39 -3.44 -13.84
CA PHE A 173 -7.45 -4.02 -12.50
C PHE A 173 -8.63 -4.98 -12.32
N LEU A 174 -9.86 -4.55 -12.65
CA LEU A 174 -11.06 -5.37 -12.47
C LEU A 174 -11.03 -6.63 -13.34
N LYS A 175 -10.48 -6.57 -14.57
CA LYS A 175 -10.26 -7.78 -15.38
C LYS A 175 -9.27 -8.73 -14.72
N LEU A 176 -8.16 -8.21 -14.21
CA LEU A 176 -7.13 -9.01 -13.55
C LEU A 176 -7.70 -9.68 -12.29
N LYS A 177 -8.40 -8.91 -11.46
CA LYS A 177 -9.08 -9.39 -10.26
C LYS A 177 -10.13 -10.45 -10.57
N ARG A 178 -10.96 -10.22 -11.58
CA ARG A 178 -11.94 -11.21 -12.07
C ARG A 178 -11.25 -12.53 -12.42
N GLY A 179 -10.20 -12.47 -13.24
CA GLY A 179 -9.44 -13.65 -13.64
C GLY A 179 -8.82 -14.36 -12.44
N ALA A 180 -8.28 -13.62 -11.47
CA ALA A 180 -7.72 -14.18 -10.24
C ALA A 180 -8.79 -14.95 -9.41
N ILE A 181 -9.99 -14.40 -9.28
CA ILE A 181 -11.10 -15.07 -8.57
C ILE A 181 -11.58 -16.30 -9.34
N GLU A 182 -11.76 -16.19 -10.67
CA GLU A 182 -12.12 -17.32 -11.53
C GLU A 182 -11.07 -18.44 -11.44
N THR A 183 -9.77 -18.11 -11.43
CA THR A 183 -8.69 -19.09 -11.26
C THR A 183 -8.83 -19.87 -9.95
N ILE A 184 -9.19 -19.22 -8.84
CA ILE A 184 -9.43 -19.91 -7.56
C ILE A 184 -10.66 -20.80 -7.63
N LEU A 185 -11.80 -20.26 -8.08
CA LEU A 185 -13.07 -20.99 -8.11
C LEU A 185 -13.03 -22.20 -9.06
N ASN A 186 -12.20 -22.16 -10.11
CA ASN A 186 -12.06 -23.25 -11.08
C ASN A 186 -10.99 -24.30 -10.69
N CYS A 187 -10.12 -24.01 -9.72
CA CYS A 187 -9.02 -24.92 -9.35
C CYS A 187 -9.48 -26.31 -8.87
N GLU A 188 -10.72 -26.44 -8.38
CA GLU A 188 -11.26 -27.73 -7.94
C GLU A 188 -11.67 -28.66 -9.10
N GLY A 189 -11.87 -28.12 -10.30
CA GLY A 189 -12.33 -28.89 -11.47
C GLY A 189 -11.22 -29.32 -12.45
N GLU A 190 -10.11 -28.59 -12.51
CA GLU A 190 -9.09 -28.76 -13.57
C GLU A 190 -8.01 -29.82 -13.28
N GLN A 191 -7.95 -30.38 -12.07
CA GLN A 191 -6.90 -31.35 -11.69
C GLN A 191 -6.90 -32.65 -12.53
N ASN A 192 -7.93 -32.92 -13.33
CA ASN A 192 -8.01 -34.13 -14.16
C ASN A 192 -7.65 -33.93 -15.64
N ASN A 193 -7.34 -32.70 -16.09
CA ASN A 193 -7.27 -32.39 -17.53
C ASN A 193 -6.04 -31.55 -17.92
N TYR A 194 -4.88 -31.79 -17.30
CA TYR A 194 -3.61 -31.25 -17.82
C TYR A 194 -3.26 -31.93 -19.15
N ASP A 195 -3.77 -31.36 -20.25
CA ASP A 195 -3.36 -31.70 -21.60
C ASP A 195 -1.86 -31.42 -21.76
N GLU A 196 -1.08 -32.47 -22.04
CA GLU A 196 0.38 -32.39 -22.26
C GLU A 196 0.76 -31.42 -23.39
N ASP A 197 -0.18 -31.09 -24.27
CA ASP A 197 0.02 -30.26 -25.47
C ASP A 197 0.15 -28.75 -25.19
N SER A 198 -0.18 -28.26 -23.98
CA SER A 198 -0.08 -26.83 -23.65
C SER A 198 1.33 -26.37 -23.21
N LYS A 199 2.32 -27.28 -23.18
CA LYS A 199 3.74 -26.96 -22.88
C LYS A 199 4.35 -26.10 -24.00
N THR A 200 4.05 -24.80 -23.99
CA THR A 200 4.73 -23.82 -24.84
C THR A 200 6.16 -23.62 -24.30
N THR A 201 7.13 -24.23 -24.97
CA THR A 201 8.53 -24.16 -24.55
C THR A 201 9.10 -22.78 -24.87
N PHE A 202 9.16 -21.88 -23.89
CA PHE A 202 9.90 -20.61 -24.04
C PHE A 202 11.41 -20.88 -23.93
N THR A 203 12.11 -20.86 -25.06
CA THR A 203 13.57 -20.75 -25.09
C THR A 203 14.00 -19.31 -24.90
N THR A 204 14.44 -18.95 -23.70
CA THR A 204 15.23 -17.74 -23.49
C THR A 204 16.60 -17.92 -24.15
N ALA A 205 16.87 -17.14 -25.20
CA ALA A 205 18.16 -17.13 -25.88
C ALA A 205 19.20 -16.37 -25.05
N SER A 206 19.70 -16.96 -23.97
CA SER A 206 20.93 -16.50 -23.34
C SER A 206 22.11 -17.17 -24.05
N GLY A 207 22.79 -16.42 -24.92
CA GLY A 207 23.95 -16.91 -25.64
C GLY A 207 25.14 -17.10 -24.71
N GLU A 208 25.39 -18.33 -24.28
CA GLU A 208 26.72 -18.79 -23.83
C GLU A 208 26.82 -20.31 -23.95
N LYS A 209 27.72 -20.76 -24.83
CA LYS A 209 27.97 -22.18 -25.14
C LYS A 209 28.75 -22.83 -24.00
N ASN A 210 28.06 -23.43 -23.03
CA ASN A 210 28.67 -24.37 -22.10
C ASN A 210 27.85 -25.68 -22.07
N ASN A 211 28.49 -26.77 -22.47
CA ASN A 211 27.94 -28.13 -22.59
C ASN A 211 27.79 -28.81 -21.22
N ASN A 212 26.91 -28.30 -20.36
CA ASN A 212 26.34 -29.09 -19.28
C ASN A 212 24.84 -29.19 -19.52
N GLU A 213 24.29 -30.41 -19.45
CA GLU A 213 22.85 -30.71 -19.48
C GLU A 213 22.14 -29.98 -18.34
N LYS A 214 21.90 -28.68 -18.50
CA LYS A 214 20.96 -27.94 -17.67
C LYS A 214 19.58 -28.37 -18.13
N GLU A 215 18.90 -29.12 -17.26
CA GLU A 215 17.46 -29.37 -17.38
C GLU A 215 16.79 -28.06 -17.78
N LYS A 216 16.20 -28.07 -18.97
CA LYS A 216 15.51 -26.92 -19.53
C LYS A 216 14.19 -26.80 -18.79
N ILE A 217 14.21 -26.14 -17.63
CA ILE A 217 13.01 -25.88 -16.84
C ILE A 217 12.10 -24.98 -17.71
N SER A 218 11.06 -25.59 -18.26
CA SER A 218 10.02 -24.89 -19.02
C SER A 218 9.05 -24.29 -18.00
N TRP A 219 9.19 -22.99 -17.73
CA TRP A 219 8.24 -22.28 -16.88
C TRP A 219 6.91 -22.10 -17.61
N THR A 220 5.81 -22.39 -16.92
CA THR A 220 4.47 -22.02 -17.39
C THR A 220 4.30 -20.50 -17.29
N LYS A 221 3.45 -19.94 -18.17
CA LYS A 221 3.09 -18.52 -18.12
C LYS A 221 2.52 -18.19 -16.74
N ASP A 222 2.92 -17.05 -16.18
CA ASP A 222 2.35 -16.51 -14.94
C ASP A 222 0.82 -16.39 -15.04
N ASP A 223 0.16 -16.90 -14.01
CA ASP A 223 -1.26 -16.68 -13.80
C ASP A 223 -1.57 -15.23 -13.35
N GLU A 224 -2.83 -14.97 -13.04
CA GLU A 224 -3.34 -13.67 -12.62
C GLU A 224 -2.79 -13.19 -11.27
N PHE A 225 -2.15 -14.09 -10.51
CA PHE A 225 -1.46 -13.76 -9.26
C PHE A 225 0.04 -13.56 -9.44
N GLY A 226 0.58 -13.69 -10.65
CA GLY A 226 2.04 -13.72 -10.86
C GLY A 226 2.67 -14.94 -10.18
N TYR A 227 1.96 -16.08 -10.18
CA TYR A 227 2.44 -17.35 -9.65
C TYR A 227 2.74 -18.32 -10.81
N HIS A 228 3.96 -18.87 -10.79
CA HIS A 228 4.30 -20.02 -11.60
C HIS A 228 3.87 -21.30 -10.89
N LEU A 229 2.99 -22.07 -11.53
CA LEU A 229 2.60 -23.37 -11.02
C LEU A 229 3.83 -24.28 -10.85
N SER A 230 3.96 -24.83 -9.64
CA SER A 230 4.97 -25.82 -9.31
C SER A 230 4.60 -27.17 -9.94
N VAL A 231 5.60 -28.05 -10.11
CA VAL A 231 5.34 -29.48 -10.36
C VAL A 231 4.71 -30.18 -9.15
N ASP A 232 4.82 -29.55 -7.97
CA ASP A 232 4.23 -30.01 -6.72
C ASP A 232 2.77 -29.52 -6.60
N GLU A 233 1.84 -30.44 -6.81
CA GLU A 233 0.39 -30.18 -6.74
C GLU A 233 -0.08 -29.76 -5.35
N GLU A 234 0.52 -30.33 -4.29
CA GLU A 234 0.15 -29.99 -2.91
C GLU A 234 0.56 -28.55 -2.61
N LYS A 235 1.76 -28.15 -3.03
CA LYS A 235 2.21 -26.76 -2.96
C LYS A 235 1.27 -25.83 -3.72
N ASN A 236 0.84 -26.19 -4.93
CA ASN A 236 -0.11 -25.37 -5.70
C ASN A 236 -1.46 -25.24 -4.99
N ARG A 237 -1.98 -26.34 -4.43
CA ARG A 237 -3.24 -26.34 -3.66
C ARG A 237 -3.15 -25.42 -2.44
N LEU A 238 -2.06 -25.52 -1.67
CA LEU A 238 -1.82 -24.65 -0.52
C LEU A 238 -1.72 -23.17 -0.93
N MET A 239 -1.02 -22.89 -2.02
CA MET A 239 -0.92 -21.53 -2.56
C MET A 239 -2.28 -20.96 -2.96
N ARG A 240 -3.15 -21.77 -3.59
CA ARG A 240 -4.52 -21.37 -3.92
C ARG A 240 -5.36 -21.11 -2.68
N TYR A 241 -5.29 -22.00 -1.69
CA TYR A 241 -5.96 -21.82 -0.41
C TYR A 241 -5.60 -20.48 0.26
N TYR A 242 -4.30 -20.15 0.30
CA TYR A 242 -3.87 -18.87 0.87
C TYR A 242 -4.31 -17.65 0.04
N GLN A 243 -4.31 -17.78 -1.30
CA GLN A 243 -4.86 -16.73 -2.17
C GLN A 243 -6.36 -16.51 -1.94
N SER A 244 -7.13 -17.58 -1.70
CA SER A 244 -8.56 -17.50 -1.35
C SER A 244 -8.78 -16.71 -0.07
N ILE A 245 -8.03 -17.04 0.99
CA ILE A 245 -8.13 -16.35 2.27
C ILE A 245 -7.77 -14.87 2.12
N ASN A 246 -6.68 -14.56 1.41
CA ASN A 246 -6.24 -13.18 1.22
C ASN A 246 -7.26 -12.35 0.43
N LEU A 247 -7.89 -12.91 -0.60
CA LEU A 247 -8.96 -12.22 -1.33
C LEU A 247 -10.22 -12.03 -0.47
N CYS A 248 -10.61 -13.02 0.33
CA CYS A 248 -11.74 -12.89 1.26
C CYS A 248 -11.49 -11.81 2.32
N ARG A 249 -10.31 -11.83 2.95
CA ARG A 249 -9.89 -10.80 3.90
C ARG A 249 -9.87 -9.42 3.26
N SER A 250 -9.35 -9.31 2.04
CA SER A 250 -9.36 -8.08 1.26
C SER A 250 -10.78 -7.55 1.03
N ALA A 251 -11.70 -8.42 0.59
CA ALA A 251 -13.09 -8.03 0.35
C ALA A 251 -13.74 -7.47 1.63
N LYS A 252 -13.55 -8.16 2.76
CA LYS A 252 -14.07 -7.72 4.08
C LYS A 252 -13.42 -6.43 4.56
N MET A 253 -12.11 -6.28 4.39
CA MET A 253 -11.40 -5.04 4.72
C MET A 253 -11.96 -3.86 3.93
N ARG A 254 -12.09 -4.03 2.60
CA ARG A 254 -12.66 -3.00 1.73
C ARG A 254 -14.09 -2.63 2.11
N ASP A 255 -14.92 -3.60 2.50
CA ASP A 255 -16.29 -3.32 2.92
C ASP A 255 -16.37 -2.48 4.20
N ASN A 256 -15.34 -2.53 5.05
CA ASN A 256 -15.28 -1.76 6.30
C ASN A 256 -14.60 -0.39 6.14
N VAL A 257 -13.43 -0.31 5.49
CA VAL A 257 -12.66 0.96 5.38
C VAL A 257 -12.73 1.61 3.99
N GLY A 258 -13.44 1.01 3.04
CA GLY A 258 -13.59 1.50 1.67
C GLY A 258 -12.48 1.06 0.71
N TYR A 259 -11.40 0.46 1.21
CA TYR A 259 -10.35 -0.12 0.40
C TYR A 259 -9.60 -1.27 1.09
N SER A 260 -8.82 -2.00 0.32
CA SER A 260 -7.83 -2.96 0.81
C SER A 260 -6.65 -3.00 -0.15
N VAL A 261 -5.63 -3.81 0.16
CA VAL A 261 -4.52 -4.08 -0.76
C VAL A 261 -4.43 -5.56 -1.07
N ILE A 262 -4.19 -5.88 -2.34
CA ILE A 262 -4.06 -7.26 -2.83
C ILE A 262 -2.84 -7.44 -3.71
N ALA A 263 -2.21 -8.60 -3.59
CA ALA A 263 -1.09 -9.00 -4.45
C ALA A 263 -1.61 -9.77 -5.67
N LEU A 264 -1.42 -9.22 -6.86
CA LEU A 264 -1.78 -9.83 -8.15
C LEU A 264 -0.57 -9.79 -9.10
N ARG A 265 -0.72 -10.27 -10.33
CA ARG A 265 0.31 -10.09 -11.37
C ARG A 265 0.53 -8.59 -11.62
N SER A 266 1.78 -8.15 -11.68
CA SER A 266 2.08 -6.74 -12.00
C SER A 266 1.64 -6.38 -13.42
N SER A 267 1.25 -5.12 -13.61
CA SER A 267 1.08 -4.53 -14.94
C SER A 267 2.41 -4.31 -15.65
N ILE A 268 3.53 -4.27 -14.93
CA ILE A 268 4.88 -4.17 -15.49
C ILE A 268 5.30 -5.54 -16.06
N PRO A 269 5.56 -5.64 -17.37
CA PRO A 269 5.95 -6.91 -17.98
C PRO A 269 7.21 -7.49 -17.35
N GLY A 270 7.12 -8.74 -16.85
CA GLY A 270 8.26 -9.45 -16.27
C GLY A 270 8.63 -9.04 -14.85
N ALA A 271 7.90 -8.13 -14.21
CA ALA A 271 8.10 -7.76 -12.80
C ALA A 271 7.53 -8.81 -11.82
N GLY A 272 6.82 -9.82 -12.33
CA GLY A 272 6.17 -10.84 -11.50
C GLY A 272 4.91 -10.30 -10.84
N ARG A 273 4.97 -10.04 -9.53
CA ARG A 273 3.82 -9.59 -8.73
C ARG A 273 3.82 -8.09 -8.56
N GLY A 274 2.63 -7.54 -8.39
CA GLY A 274 2.37 -6.16 -8.01
C GLY A 274 1.34 -6.11 -6.90
N VAL A 275 1.25 -4.97 -6.22
CA VAL A 275 0.24 -4.72 -5.18
C VAL A 275 -0.73 -3.70 -5.72
N TYR A 276 -2.02 -3.96 -5.52
CA TYR A 276 -3.10 -3.12 -6.01
C TYR A 276 -3.97 -2.65 -4.85
N VAL A 277 -4.46 -1.43 -4.95
CA VAL A 277 -5.58 -0.96 -4.13
C VAL A 277 -6.87 -1.52 -4.71
N ASP A 278 -7.63 -2.25 -3.90
CA ASP A 278 -8.98 -2.72 -4.22
C ASP A 278 -10.00 -1.83 -3.50
N GLY A 279 -10.77 -1.04 -4.24
CA GLY A 279 -11.59 0.05 -3.69
C GLY A 279 -10.95 1.42 -3.84
N TYR A 280 -11.26 2.35 -2.93
CA TYR A 280 -10.81 3.75 -3.00
C TYR A 280 -10.02 4.15 -1.75
N ALA A 281 -8.70 4.30 -1.92
CA ALA A 281 -7.80 4.80 -0.88
C ALA A 281 -7.57 6.31 -1.11
N ARG A 282 -7.92 7.13 -0.12
CA ARG A 282 -7.63 8.58 -0.15
C ARG A 282 -6.13 8.85 -0.03
N ALA A 283 -5.70 10.01 -0.51
CA ALA A 283 -4.40 10.56 -0.14
C ALA A 283 -4.23 10.52 1.39
N GLY A 284 -3.08 10.09 1.91
CA GLY A 284 -2.81 9.96 3.34
C GLY A 284 -3.18 8.61 3.97
N SER A 285 -3.82 7.71 3.22
CA SER A 285 -4.13 6.35 3.68
C SER A 285 -2.86 5.48 3.76
N ILE A 286 -2.73 4.66 4.82
CA ILE A 286 -1.72 3.60 4.90
C ILE A 286 -2.07 2.49 3.92
N LEU A 287 -1.18 2.19 2.99
CA LEU A 287 -1.40 1.16 1.96
C LEU A 287 -0.75 -0.16 2.35
N ALA A 288 0.48 -0.12 2.84
CA ALA A 288 1.22 -1.32 3.19
C ALA A 288 2.28 -1.06 4.27
N PHE A 289 2.65 -2.11 4.99
CA PHE A 289 3.84 -2.17 5.83
C PHE A 289 4.95 -2.93 5.11
N GLN A 290 6.20 -2.53 5.36
CA GLN A 290 7.37 -3.30 5.00
C GLN A 290 7.62 -4.38 6.07
N PRO A 291 7.35 -5.66 5.80
CA PRO A 291 7.57 -6.71 6.79
C PRO A 291 9.05 -7.08 6.93
N GLY A 292 9.34 -7.87 7.95
CA GLY A 292 10.60 -8.59 8.05
C GLY A 292 11.50 -8.16 9.20
N LYS A 293 12.76 -8.58 9.12
CA LYS A 293 13.73 -8.41 10.20
C LYS A 293 14.27 -7.00 10.23
N VAL A 294 14.26 -6.40 11.41
CA VAL A 294 14.75 -5.04 11.63
C VAL A 294 16.14 -5.10 12.23
N TRP A 295 17.08 -4.48 11.54
CA TRP A 295 18.45 -4.31 11.99
C TRP A 295 18.62 -2.88 12.51
N ALA A 296 18.85 -2.78 13.82
CA ALA A 296 19.22 -1.53 14.45
C ALA A 296 20.62 -1.08 14.01
N LYS A 297 20.85 0.25 14.00
CA LYS A 297 22.10 0.85 13.54
C LYS A 297 23.34 0.26 14.23
N GLU A 298 23.27 0.07 15.55
CA GLU A 298 24.36 -0.50 16.36
C GLU A 298 24.69 -1.95 15.99
N ASN A 299 23.71 -2.69 15.45
CA ASN A 299 23.90 -4.06 15.00
C ASN A 299 24.52 -4.10 13.60
N LEU A 300 24.19 -3.15 12.73
CA LEU A 300 24.77 -3.02 11.39
C LEU A 300 26.27 -2.71 11.43
N VAL A 301 26.74 -2.02 12.46
CA VAL A 301 28.18 -1.74 12.65
C VAL A 301 28.94 -2.97 13.19
N ASN A 302 28.23 -3.93 13.79
CA ASN A 302 28.80 -5.11 14.45
C ASN A 302 28.29 -6.41 13.82
N LEU A 303 28.25 -6.46 12.48
CA LEU A 303 27.91 -7.67 11.74
C LEU A 303 29.06 -8.67 11.79
N SER A 304 28.72 -9.96 11.85
CA SER A 304 29.69 -11.01 11.53
C SER A 304 29.95 -11.02 10.01
N ILE A 305 31.08 -11.60 9.61
CA ILE A 305 31.46 -11.74 8.19
C ILE A 305 30.35 -12.46 7.39
N ASP A 306 29.69 -13.45 8.00
CA ASP A 306 28.63 -14.19 7.33
C ASP A 306 27.36 -13.35 7.15
N GLU A 307 26.99 -12.51 8.12
CA GLU A 307 25.84 -11.60 8.00
C GLU A 307 26.14 -10.45 7.03
N GLU A 308 27.35 -9.91 7.04
CA GLU A 308 27.77 -8.89 6.07
C GLU A 308 27.65 -9.44 4.65
N ARG A 309 28.21 -10.62 4.40
CA ARG A 309 28.10 -11.30 3.09
C ARG A 309 26.66 -11.65 2.73
N ASP A 310 25.82 -11.99 3.72
CA ASP A 310 24.40 -12.25 3.48
C ASP A 310 23.65 -10.97 3.08
N LEU A 311 23.87 -9.87 3.80
CA LEU A 311 23.26 -8.57 3.52
C LEU A 311 23.75 -7.97 2.20
N GLU A 312 25.00 -8.21 1.81
CA GLU A 312 25.52 -7.81 0.49
C GLU A 312 24.77 -8.51 -0.67
N ARG A 313 24.22 -9.70 -0.45
CA ARG A 313 23.38 -10.43 -1.43
C ARG A 313 21.96 -9.87 -1.42
N ASN A 314 21.82 -8.64 -1.90
CA ASN A 314 20.52 -7.97 -2.07
C ASN A 314 20.00 -8.08 -3.50
N ASP A 315 20.06 -9.28 -4.09
CA ASP A 315 19.72 -9.47 -5.50
C ASP A 315 18.25 -9.15 -5.81
N THR A 316 17.39 -9.19 -4.79
CA THR A 316 15.94 -8.92 -4.89
C THR A 316 15.54 -7.50 -4.51
N TYR A 317 16.47 -6.65 -4.04
CA TYR A 317 16.20 -5.27 -3.62
C TYR A 317 15.11 -5.14 -2.53
N GLN A 318 14.92 -6.17 -1.70
CA GLN A 318 13.89 -6.22 -0.64
C GLN A 318 14.38 -5.72 0.73
N MET A 319 15.43 -4.92 0.74
CA MET A 319 15.94 -4.28 1.94
C MET A 319 15.70 -2.77 1.87
N SER A 320 15.03 -2.23 2.88
CA SER A 320 14.68 -0.82 2.96
C SER A 320 15.42 -0.15 4.11
N LEU A 321 16.06 0.98 3.84
CA LEU A 321 16.75 1.78 4.86
C LEU A 321 15.86 2.95 5.31
N ARG A 322 15.58 3.01 6.61
CA ARG A 322 14.87 4.12 7.22
C ARG A 322 15.77 5.36 7.34
N PRO A 323 15.19 6.57 7.44
CA PRO A 323 15.95 7.81 7.63
C PRO A 323 16.70 7.95 8.97
N ASP A 324 16.45 7.05 9.92
CA ASP A 324 17.14 6.94 11.21
C ASP A 324 18.15 5.77 11.25
N ASP A 325 18.55 5.27 10.08
CA ASP A 325 19.54 4.21 9.87
C ASP A 325 19.13 2.81 10.37
N TYR A 326 17.84 2.59 10.65
CA TYR A 326 17.30 1.23 10.80
C TYR A 326 17.07 0.61 9.43
N MET A 327 17.46 -0.65 9.26
CA MET A 327 17.22 -1.39 8.03
C MET A 327 16.14 -2.46 8.25
N VAL A 328 15.17 -2.52 7.33
CA VAL A 328 14.15 -3.57 7.28
C VAL A 328 14.53 -4.55 6.17
N ASP A 329 14.84 -5.79 6.54
CA ASP A 329 15.15 -6.89 5.64
C ASP A 329 13.92 -7.77 5.42
N SER A 330 13.31 -7.63 4.25
CA SER A 330 12.08 -8.32 3.89
C SER A 330 12.30 -9.58 3.06
N ARG A 331 13.55 -9.98 2.78
CA ARG A 331 13.87 -11.09 1.85
C ARG A 331 13.27 -12.44 2.26
N SER A 332 13.08 -12.66 3.56
CA SER A 332 12.47 -13.87 4.11
C SER A 332 11.00 -13.68 4.52
N SER A 333 10.38 -12.54 4.20
CA SER A 333 9.01 -12.27 4.61
C SER A 333 8.03 -13.03 3.72
N PRO A 334 7.02 -13.69 4.30
CA PRO A 334 5.94 -14.28 3.51
C PRO A 334 5.06 -13.16 2.93
N TYR A 335 4.63 -13.33 1.69
CA TYR A 335 3.63 -12.44 1.04
C TYR A 335 2.46 -13.21 0.44
N THR A 336 2.56 -14.54 0.35
CA THR A 336 1.48 -15.42 -0.10
C THR A 336 0.80 -16.12 1.07
N VAL A 337 1.58 -16.54 2.06
CA VAL A 337 1.10 -17.21 3.27
C VAL A 337 0.91 -16.17 4.36
N LEU A 338 -0.18 -15.42 4.28
CA LEU A 338 -0.55 -14.44 5.31
C LEU A 338 -1.54 -15.05 6.32
N THR A 339 -1.51 -16.36 6.56
CA THR A 339 -2.46 -17.04 7.45
C THR A 339 -1.91 -17.40 8.81
N ASP A 340 -0.61 -17.26 9.03
CA ASP A 340 -0.01 -17.45 10.34
C ASP A 340 -0.68 -16.50 11.34
N GLU A 341 -0.73 -16.91 12.62
CA GLU A 341 -1.30 -16.07 13.68
C GLU A 341 -0.76 -14.64 13.61
N ASN A 342 0.53 -14.43 13.27
CA ASN A 342 1.12 -13.10 13.21
C ASN A 342 1.09 -12.42 11.83
N SER A 343 0.15 -12.78 10.97
CA SER A 343 0.11 -12.28 9.60
C SER A 343 -0.71 -11.01 9.48
N ASN A 344 -0.09 -9.95 8.95
CA ASN A 344 -0.74 -8.68 8.67
C ASN A 344 -1.13 -8.60 7.19
N LEU A 345 -2.40 -8.30 6.93
CA LEU A 345 -2.97 -8.17 5.58
C LEU A 345 -2.28 -7.12 4.70
N MET A 346 -1.75 -6.08 5.33
CA MET A 346 -1.04 -4.99 4.69
C MET A 346 0.48 -5.22 4.66
N ALA A 347 1.01 -6.38 5.06
CA ALA A 347 2.44 -6.71 5.03
C ALA A 347 3.01 -6.96 3.62
N LEU A 348 2.64 -6.13 2.65
CA LEU A 348 2.94 -6.30 1.23
C LEU A 348 3.95 -5.27 0.69
N GLY A 349 4.51 -4.39 1.53
CA GLY A 349 5.39 -3.29 1.07
C GLY A 349 6.59 -3.77 0.25
N HIS A 350 7.13 -4.93 0.60
CA HIS A 350 8.31 -5.54 -0.04
C HIS A 350 8.07 -6.14 -1.43
N ILE A 351 6.81 -6.22 -1.88
CA ILE A 351 6.45 -6.65 -3.23
C ILE A 351 5.76 -5.54 -4.05
N VAL A 352 5.69 -4.32 -3.49
CA VAL A 352 5.27 -3.14 -4.26
C VAL A 352 6.38 -2.78 -5.22
N ASN A 353 6.05 -2.59 -6.50
CA ASN A 353 7.04 -2.36 -7.54
C ASN A 353 7.58 -0.92 -7.54
N HIS A 354 8.76 -0.80 -8.15
CA HIS A 354 9.29 0.50 -8.55
C HIS A 354 8.45 1.07 -9.72
N PRO A 355 8.17 2.39 -9.75
CA PRO A 355 7.52 3.03 -10.88
C PRO A 355 8.29 2.84 -12.19
N THR A 356 7.56 2.87 -13.31
CA THR A 356 8.14 2.98 -14.65
C THR A 356 8.07 4.45 -15.10
N PRO A 357 8.77 4.85 -16.18
CA PRO A 357 8.66 6.21 -16.72
C PRO A 357 7.23 6.61 -17.10
N SER A 358 6.36 5.65 -17.43
CA SER A 358 4.94 5.89 -17.73
C SER A 358 4.04 5.90 -16.49
N ASN A 359 4.45 5.21 -15.43
CA ASN A 359 3.67 5.02 -14.20
C ASN A 359 4.48 5.57 -13.02
N GLY A 360 4.31 6.87 -12.73
CA GLY A 360 4.98 7.51 -11.60
C GLY A 360 4.55 6.95 -10.24
N PRO A 361 5.33 7.21 -9.17
CA PRO A 361 4.98 6.73 -7.84
C PRO A 361 3.67 7.35 -7.36
N ASN A 362 2.82 6.54 -6.74
CA ASN A 362 1.55 6.97 -6.16
C ASN A 362 1.53 6.83 -4.63
N CYS A 363 2.57 6.24 -4.03
CA CYS A 363 2.80 6.23 -2.60
C CYS A 363 4.27 6.55 -2.25
N ARG A 364 4.50 6.92 -0.99
CA ARG A 364 5.84 7.16 -0.43
C ARG A 364 6.03 6.39 0.86
N SER A 365 7.27 6.01 1.14
CA SER A 365 7.62 5.38 2.40
C SER A 365 7.76 6.41 3.52
N ALA A 366 7.26 6.05 4.70
CA ALA A 366 7.44 6.79 5.93
C ALA A 366 7.88 5.85 7.04
N MET A 367 8.70 6.36 7.95
CA MET A 367 9.01 5.61 9.16
C MET A 367 7.76 5.53 10.05
N PHE A 368 7.56 4.36 10.63
CA PHE A 368 6.52 4.17 11.63
C PHE A 368 7.09 3.38 12.81
N ASN A 369 6.73 3.76 14.03
CA ASN A 369 7.18 3.11 15.24
C ASN A 369 5.97 2.60 16.01
N PHE A 370 5.97 1.30 16.29
CA PHE A 370 5.05 0.72 17.26
C PHE A 370 5.58 1.05 18.66
N THR A 371 4.83 1.84 19.40
CA THR A 371 5.24 2.43 20.68
C THR A 371 4.38 1.91 21.82
N GLN A 372 4.88 2.02 23.05
CA GLN A 372 4.17 1.55 24.24
C GLN A 372 2.81 2.24 24.45
N LYS A 373 2.63 3.47 23.96
CA LYS A 373 1.34 4.20 24.02
C LYS A 373 0.23 3.58 23.18
N MET A 374 0.56 2.76 22.19
CA MET A 374 -0.41 1.98 21.41
C MET A 374 -0.82 0.69 22.16
N GLU A 375 -0.49 0.60 23.45
CA GLU A 375 -0.86 -0.48 24.36
C GLU A 375 -0.50 -1.89 23.85
N ILE A 376 0.67 -2.04 23.20
CA ILE A 376 1.13 -3.31 22.62
C ILE A 376 1.48 -4.32 23.72
N ASP A 377 0.45 -4.93 24.30
CA ASP A 377 0.59 -6.03 25.26
C ASP A 377 0.10 -7.35 24.65
N SER A 378 0.25 -8.44 25.41
CA SER A 378 -0.18 -9.78 24.97
C SER A 378 -1.70 -9.94 24.82
N SER A 379 -2.50 -9.00 25.29
CA SER A 379 -3.96 -9.01 25.18
C SER A 379 -4.48 -8.19 24.00
N THR A 380 -3.66 -7.32 23.41
CA THR A 380 -4.06 -6.54 22.23
C THR A 380 -3.93 -7.31 20.92
N THR A 381 -4.90 -7.11 20.04
CA THR A 381 -4.87 -7.57 18.64
C THR A 381 -3.70 -6.93 17.88
N LEU A 382 -3.29 -5.71 18.23
CA LEU A 382 -2.20 -4.99 17.58
C LEU A 382 -0.89 -5.77 17.53
N LYS A 383 -0.46 -6.38 18.64
CA LYS A 383 0.82 -7.11 18.71
C LYS A 383 0.90 -8.23 17.66
N ARG A 384 -0.22 -8.92 17.44
CA ARG A 384 -0.37 -10.01 16.46
C ARG A 384 -0.13 -9.51 15.03
N TYR A 385 -0.51 -8.28 14.72
CA TYR A 385 -0.40 -7.71 13.38
C TYR A 385 0.85 -6.86 13.16
N ILE A 386 1.83 -6.86 14.07
CA ILE A 386 3.11 -6.19 13.81
C ILE A 386 3.93 -7.04 12.82
N PRO A 387 4.22 -6.56 11.60
CA PRO A 387 4.84 -7.38 10.56
C PRO A 387 6.36 -7.47 10.68
N ASN A 388 6.93 -7.02 11.79
CA ASN A 388 8.35 -6.85 11.99
C ASN A 388 8.83 -7.55 13.27
N THR A 389 10.06 -8.03 13.22
CA THR A 389 10.80 -8.54 14.38
C THR A 389 12.21 -7.99 14.34
N TYR A 390 12.90 -7.81 15.47
CA TYR A 390 14.31 -7.43 15.40
C TYR A 390 15.18 -8.64 15.03
N ALA A 391 16.17 -8.42 14.16
CA ALA A 391 17.17 -9.43 13.82
C ALA A 391 18.01 -9.86 15.04
N ARG A 392 18.23 -8.94 15.97
CA ARG A 392 18.91 -9.15 17.25
C ARG A 392 18.17 -8.38 18.35
N PRO A 393 18.20 -8.83 19.61
CA PRO A 393 17.63 -8.08 20.72
C PRO A 393 18.16 -6.64 20.72
N ARG A 394 17.25 -5.67 20.82
CA ARG A 394 17.63 -4.26 20.95
C ARG A 394 18.30 -4.06 22.29
N ASN A 395 19.51 -3.51 22.29
CA ASN A 395 20.10 -2.99 23.52
C ASN A 395 19.35 -1.71 23.88
N LYS A 396 18.36 -1.80 24.78
CA LYS A 396 17.68 -0.64 25.35
C LYS A 396 18.71 0.14 26.19
N THR A 397 19.55 0.94 25.55
CA THR A 397 20.54 1.77 26.26
C THR A 397 19.82 2.94 26.92
N LEU A 398 20.41 3.47 28.00
CA LEU A 398 19.86 4.63 28.71
C LEU A 398 19.73 5.87 27.81
N MET A 399 20.54 5.95 26.75
CA MET A 399 20.48 7.06 25.78
C MET A 399 19.25 6.98 24.87
N ASP A 400 18.84 5.80 24.42
CA ASP A 400 17.63 5.62 23.60
C ASP A 400 16.40 6.23 24.28
N SER A 401 16.24 5.97 25.59
CA SER A 401 15.13 6.52 26.38
C SER A 401 15.19 8.03 26.63
N LEU A 402 16.33 8.69 26.39
CA LEU A 402 16.49 10.13 26.62
C LEU A 402 16.14 10.96 25.38
N TRP A 403 16.23 10.38 24.18
CA TRP A 403 15.95 11.06 22.91
C TRP A 403 14.59 10.68 22.33
N ASP A 404 14.09 9.49 22.64
CA ASP A 404 12.76 9.07 22.23
C ASP A 404 11.69 9.64 23.17
N ARG A 405 10.69 10.32 22.58
CA ARG A 405 9.52 10.80 23.33
C ARG A 405 8.72 9.65 23.95
N ASP A 406 8.65 8.53 23.24
CA ASP A 406 7.88 7.34 23.57
C ASP A 406 8.79 6.11 23.55
N VAL A 407 8.52 5.10 24.40
CA VAL A 407 9.24 3.83 24.35
C VAL A 407 8.86 3.08 23.08
N ILE A 408 9.82 2.93 22.16
CA ILE A 408 9.61 2.19 20.90
C ILE A 408 9.76 0.69 21.14
N GLU A 409 8.70 -0.07 20.89
CA GLU A 409 8.70 -1.53 20.97
C GLU A 409 9.10 -2.17 19.63
N MET A 410 8.67 -1.63 18.48
CA MET A 410 9.10 -2.10 17.16
C MET A 410 9.25 -0.97 16.15
N HIS A 411 10.35 -0.97 15.40
CA HIS A 411 10.55 -0.06 14.27
C HIS A 411 9.96 -0.69 13.00
N SER A 412 9.26 0.08 12.18
CA SER A 412 8.63 -0.37 10.94
C SER A 412 8.73 0.67 9.82
N LEU A 413 8.35 0.31 8.60
CA LEU A 413 8.25 1.24 7.49
C LEU A 413 6.87 1.04 6.86
N VAL A 414 6.18 2.14 6.57
CA VAL A 414 4.85 2.11 5.95
C VAL A 414 4.90 2.83 4.61
N LEU A 415 4.05 2.40 3.69
CA LEU A 415 3.76 3.08 2.44
C LEU A 415 2.45 3.84 2.59
N VAL A 416 2.48 5.14 2.33
CA VAL A 416 1.33 6.04 2.48
C VAL A 416 0.97 6.62 1.11
N ALA A 417 -0.31 6.65 0.79
CA ALA A 417 -0.82 7.20 -0.45
C ALA A 417 -0.51 8.70 -0.56
N THR A 418 0.03 9.14 -1.69
CA THR A 418 0.34 10.57 -1.94
C THR A 418 -0.77 11.30 -2.70
N ARG A 419 -1.70 10.55 -3.26
CA ARG A 419 -2.91 11.01 -3.94
C ARG A 419 -4.02 9.99 -3.70
N ASP A 420 -5.22 10.31 -4.17
CA ASP A 420 -6.28 9.31 -4.23
C ASP A 420 -5.93 8.20 -5.22
N ILE A 421 -6.18 6.95 -4.83
CA ILE A 421 -5.90 5.74 -5.60
C ILE A 421 -7.18 4.91 -5.63
N CYS A 422 -7.58 4.46 -6.81
CA CYS A 422 -8.79 3.65 -6.98
C CYS A 422 -8.54 2.52 -7.94
N ASN A 423 -8.64 1.26 -7.47
CA ASN A 423 -8.58 0.09 -8.34
C ASN A 423 -7.34 0.10 -9.26
N GLU A 424 -6.15 0.30 -8.67
CA GLU A 424 -4.91 0.61 -9.39
C GLU A 424 -3.70 -0.06 -8.71
N GLU A 425 -2.67 -0.42 -9.49
CA GLU A 425 -1.38 -0.88 -8.95
C GLU A 425 -0.67 0.27 -8.21
N ILE A 426 -0.05 -0.03 -7.08
CA ILE A 426 0.73 0.94 -6.32
C ILE A 426 2.21 0.83 -6.65
N PHE A 427 2.88 1.98 -6.69
CA PHE A 427 4.29 2.11 -7.02
C PHE A 427 4.97 3.06 -6.03
N TYR A 428 6.15 2.68 -5.56
CA TYR A 428 6.98 3.57 -4.73
C TYR A 428 8.42 3.59 -5.23
N ASP A 429 9.08 4.75 -5.08
CA ASP A 429 10.47 4.91 -5.43
C ASP A 429 11.38 4.12 -4.46
N TYR A 430 12.14 3.16 -5.00
CA TYR A 430 13.07 2.32 -4.22
C TYR A 430 14.29 3.11 -3.74
N ARG A 431 14.58 4.27 -4.36
CA ARG A 431 15.70 5.15 -4.00
C ARG A 431 17.03 4.40 -3.89
N LEU A 432 17.31 3.56 -4.89
CA LEU A 432 18.52 2.74 -4.90
C LEU A 432 19.75 3.65 -4.92
N ALA A 433 20.59 3.53 -3.89
CA ALA A 433 21.80 4.34 -3.71
C ALA A 433 23.07 3.59 -4.16
N SER A 434 22.97 2.76 -5.21
CA SER A 434 24.08 1.96 -5.75
C SER A 434 24.78 2.69 -6.90
N SER A 435 26.10 2.51 -7.01
CA SER A 435 26.86 2.92 -8.21
C SER A 435 26.55 2.07 -9.43
N HIS A 436 26.01 0.87 -9.22
CA HIS A 436 25.56 -0.06 -10.26
C HIS A 436 24.07 -0.26 -10.08
N LEU A 437 23.29 0.55 -10.78
CA LEU A 437 21.83 0.43 -10.80
C LEU A 437 21.42 -0.69 -11.77
N PRO A 438 20.38 -1.46 -11.46
CA PRO A 438 19.81 -2.44 -12.39
C PRO A 438 19.36 -1.76 -13.69
N GLN A 439 19.45 -2.48 -14.82
CA GLN A 439 19.01 -1.94 -16.11
C GLN A 439 17.51 -1.58 -16.14
N TRP A 440 16.69 -2.25 -15.32
CA TRP A 440 15.26 -2.00 -15.21
C TRP A 440 14.91 -0.81 -14.31
N TYR A 441 15.87 -0.29 -13.54
CA TYR A 441 15.62 0.79 -12.57
C TYR A 441 15.73 2.16 -13.25
N ASP A 442 14.66 2.94 -13.15
CA ASP A 442 14.58 4.29 -13.70
C ASP A 442 14.49 5.32 -12.55
N PRO A 443 15.54 6.11 -12.28
CA PRO A 443 15.51 7.07 -11.19
C PRO A 443 14.31 8.03 -11.29
N VAL A 444 13.57 8.18 -10.19
CA VAL A 444 12.43 9.08 -10.13
C VAL A 444 12.93 10.52 -9.94
N ASN A 445 12.62 11.38 -10.90
CA ASN A 445 12.88 12.82 -10.77
C ASN A 445 11.77 13.49 -9.94
N ASP A 446 12.02 13.68 -8.65
CA ASP A 446 11.13 14.38 -7.71
C ASP A 446 11.01 15.91 -7.96
N THR A 447 11.60 16.42 -9.05
CA THR A 447 11.51 17.84 -9.47
C THR A 447 10.22 18.18 -10.20
N SER A 448 9.35 17.21 -10.48
CA SER A 448 8.10 17.39 -11.23
C SER A 448 7.02 18.23 -10.53
N PHE A 449 7.25 18.67 -9.28
CA PHE A 449 6.42 19.70 -8.63
C PHE A 449 6.73 21.12 -9.10
N VAL A 450 7.74 21.32 -9.95
CA VAL A 450 7.86 22.57 -10.71
C VAL A 450 6.73 22.52 -11.73
N ALA A 451 5.60 23.17 -11.42
CA ALA A 451 4.52 23.40 -12.36
C ALA A 451 5.14 23.85 -13.69
N ASP A 452 4.76 23.22 -14.79
CA ASP A 452 5.13 23.72 -16.11
C ASP A 452 4.63 25.17 -16.16
N PRO A 453 5.50 26.18 -16.37
CA PRO A 453 5.06 27.57 -16.43
C PRO A 453 3.92 27.77 -17.43
N THR A 454 3.84 26.90 -18.45
CA THR A 454 2.77 26.94 -19.47
C THR A 454 1.41 26.44 -18.98
N ASP A 455 1.33 25.73 -17.85
CA ASP A 455 0.06 25.34 -17.24
C ASP A 455 -0.56 26.47 -16.41
N ILE A 456 0.22 27.48 -15.99
CA ILE A 456 -0.28 28.65 -15.25
C ILE A 456 -1.00 29.61 -16.21
N ASP A 457 -0.43 29.84 -17.41
CA ASP A 457 -1.01 30.74 -18.42
C ASP A 457 -2.37 30.25 -19.00
N LYS A 458 -2.69 28.97 -18.84
CA LYS A 458 -3.97 28.41 -19.28
C LYS A 458 -5.15 28.71 -18.35
N TYR A 459 -4.91 28.97 -17.08
CA TYR A 459 -5.99 29.29 -16.14
C TYR A 459 -6.29 30.79 -16.09
N GLU A 460 -5.33 31.66 -16.44
CA GLU A 460 -5.56 33.11 -16.47
C GLU A 460 -6.26 33.60 -17.75
N SER A 461 -6.38 32.78 -18.81
CA SER A 461 -6.96 33.21 -20.09
C SER A 461 -8.44 32.86 -20.30
N ASP A 462 -9.03 32.01 -19.45
CA ASP A 462 -10.44 31.61 -19.58
C ASP A 462 -11.41 32.49 -18.75
N ASP A 463 -10.91 33.29 -17.79
CA ASP A 463 -11.74 34.17 -16.94
C ASP A 463 -12.02 35.57 -17.54
N GLU A 464 -11.38 35.95 -18.66
CA GLU A 464 -11.61 37.26 -19.31
C GLU A 464 -12.63 37.21 -20.47
N ALA A 465 -13.23 36.06 -20.79
CA ALA A 465 -14.06 35.92 -22.00
C ALA A 465 -15.58 36.12 -21.81
N ASP A 466 -16.10 36.29 -20.58
CA ASP A 466 -17.56 36.28 -20.33
C ASP A 466 -18.19 37.65 -20.02
N ASP A 467 -17.45 38.77 -19.99
CA ASP A 467 -18.00 40.08 -19.59
C ASP A 467 -18.50 40.97 -20.77
N ASP A 468 -18.33 40.53 -22.03
CA ASP A 468 -18.65 41.37 -23.20
C ASP A 468 -20.03 41.11 -23.85
N ASN A 469 -20.86 40.19 -23.30
CA ASN A 469 -22.12 39.81 -23.95
C ASN A 469 -23.41 40.40 -23.32
N GLU A 470 -23.30 41.34 -22.37
CA GLU A 470 -24.47 41.91 -21.68
C GLU A 470 -24.92 43.31 -22.16
N GLN A 471 -24.30 43.91 -23.18
CA GLN A 471 -24.67 45.26 -23.67
C GLN A 471 -25.58 45.33 -24.91
N GLU A 472 -25.93 44.21 -25.58
CA GLU A 472 -26.67 44.27 -26.87
C GLU A 472 -28.20 44.01 -26.79
N LYS A 473 -28.84 44.11 -25.61
CA LYS A 473 -30.30 43.88 -25.46
C LYS A 473 -31.15 45.08 -24.99
N LYS A 474 -30.66 46.32 -25.13
CA LYS A 474 -31.43 47.53 -24.76
C LYS A 474 -31.44 48.60 -25.85
N THR A 475 -32.05 48.34 -27.00
CA THR A 475 -32.68 49.43 -27.77
C THR A 475 -33.74 48.88 -28.74
N ILE A 476 -34.76 49.70 -29.01
CA ILE A 476 -35.88 49.51 -29.94
C ILE A 476 -37.14 48.89 -29.32
N ASN A 477 -37.86 49.72 -28.57
CA ASN A 477 -39.33 49.77 -28.61
C ASN A 477 -39.76 51.16 -28.15
N THR A 478 -40.10 52.05 -29.10
CA THR A 478 -40.97 53.22 -28.89
C THR A 478 -41.28 53.86 -30.25
N SER A 479 -42.43 53.51 -30.82
CA SER A 479 -43.19 54.40 -31.71
C SER A 479 -44.63 53.93 -31.77
N ASP A 480 -45.46 54.51 -30.92
CA ASP A 480 -46.89 54.72 -31.15
C ASP A 480 -47.30 56.02 -30.43
N ASN A 481 -47.98 56.89 -31.18
CA ASN A 481 -48.46 58.27 -30.94
C ASN A 481 -47.51 59.44 -31.19
#